data_AF-A0A9D9QDM8-F1
#
_entry.id   AF-A0A9D9QDM8-F1
#
_cell.length_a   1.000
_cell.length_b   1.000
_cell.length_c   1.000
_cell.angle_alpha   90.00
_cell.angle_beta   90.00
_cell.angle_gamma   90.00
#
_symmetry.space_group_name_H-M   'P 1'
#
loop_
_entity.id
_entity.type
_entity.pdbx_description
1 polymer ?
#
loop_
_entity_poly.entity_id
_entity_poly.type
_entity_poly.pdbx_seq_one_letter_code
_entity_poly.pdbx_strand_id
1 'polypeptide(L)'
;SLGICSAEFITTRNSTAVLDQYATYIQDEGFVVSFGSEHNTPAMEPLRLRTSDCGALSQKLRAIAYRGACAIAAHQAGLRLPREAMIEEGDKMIQSVVSE
;
A
#
# COMPACT_ATOMS: atom_id res chain seq x y z
N SER A 1 -6.97 22.12 6.67
CA SER A 1 -6.55 20.72 6.41
C SER A 1 -5.05 20.61 6.68
N LEU A 2 -4.59 19.54 7.35
CA LEU A 2 -3.16 19.31 7.66
C LEU A 2 -2.34 18.82 6.45
N GLY A 3 -2.96 18.60 5.28
CA GLY A 3 -2.27 18.13 4.07
C GLY A 3 -1.81 16.66 4.13
N ILE A 4 -2.35 15.88 5.06
CA ILE A 4 -2.07 14.45 5.18
C ILE A 4 -2.96 13.72 4.17
N CYS A 5 -2.33 13.05 3.20
CA CYS A 5 -3.02 12.36 2.09
C CYS A 5 -2.63 10.88 1.96
N SER A 6 -1.87 10.34 2.92
CA SER A 6 -1.39 8.96 2.90
C SER A 6 -1.49 8.33 4.29
N ALA A 7 -1.77 7.04 4.34
CA ALA A 7 -1.81 6.22 5.55
C ALA A 7 -1.14 4.86 5.30
N GLU A 8 -0.35 4.41 6.27
CA GLU A 8 0.28 3.08 6.24
C GLU A 8 -0.28 2.19 7.35
N PHE A 9 -0.64 0.96 7.00
CA PHE A 9 -1.04 -0.07 7.98
C PHE A 9 0.03 -1.14 8.14
N ILE A 10 0.30 -1.54 9.39
CA ILE A 10 1.12 -2.72 9.69
C ILE A 10 0.24 -3.96 9.63
N THR A 11 0.42 -4.79 8.61
CA THR A 11 -0.56 -5.83 8.27
C THR A 11 -0.61 -6.95 9.30
N THR A 12 0.53 -7.30 9.89
CA THR A 12 0.66 -8.35 10.92
C THR A 12 -0.03 -8.01 12.23
N ARG A 13 -0.37 -6.73 12.46
CA ARG A 13 -1.11 -6.25 13.64
C ARG A 13 -2.63 -6.23 13.44
N ASN A 14 -3.12 -6.67 12.29
CA ASN A 14 -4.53 -6.60 11.93
C ASN A 14 -5.03 -7.95 11.42
N SER A 15 -6.26 -8.32 11.79
CA SER A 15 -6.97 -9.40 11.11
C SER A 15 -7.37 -8.96 9.70
N THR A 16 -7.62 -9.94 8.83
CA THR A 16 -7.99 -9.67 7.43
C THR A 16 -9.24 -8.81 7.34
N ALA A 17 -10.28 -9.13 8.13
CA ALA A 17 -11.54 -8.41 8.10
C ALA A 17 -11.41 -6.94 8.54
N VAL A 18 -10.63 -6.69 9.60
CA VAL A 18 -10.39 -5.33 10.11
C VAL A 18 -9.58 -4.53 9.09
N LEU A 19 -8.49 -5.10 8.57
CA LEU A 19 -7.65 -4.40 7.60
C LEU A 19 -8.43 -4.09 6.32
N ASP A 20 -9.23 -5.03 5.81
CA ASP A 20 -10.07 -4.81 4.63
C ASP A 20 -11.04 -3.64 4.85
N GLN A 21 -11.73 -3.58 6.01
CA GLN A 21 -12.68 -2.52 6.31
C GLN A 21 -12.00 -1.14 6.32
N TYR A 22 -10.95 -0.98 7.12
CA TYR A 22 -10.32 0.34 7.32
C TYR A 22 -9.49 0.79 6.11
N ALA A 23 -8.76 -0.12 5.47
CA ALA A 23 -7.98 0.22 4.27
C ALA A 23 -8.89 0.65 3.11
N THR A 24 -10.04 -0.02 2.95
CA THR A 24 -11.04 0.37 1.95
C THR A 24 -11.59 1.76 2.26
N TYR A 25 -12.09 1.97 3.48
CA TYR A 25 -12.68 3.24 3.88
C TYR A 25 -11.70 4.40 3.67
N ILE A 26 -10.47 4.26 4.14
CA ILE A 26 -9.45 5.31 3.98
C ILE A 26 -9.10 5.54 2.50
N GLN A 27 -9.03 4.49 1.69
CA GLN A 27 -8.80 4.64 0.25
C GLN A 27 -9.95 5.38 -0.45
N ASP A 28 -11.20 5.09 -0.08
CA ASP A 28 -12.41 5.71 -0.63
C ASP A 28 -12.52 7.19 -0.23
N GLU A 29 -12.04 7.57 0.96
CA GLU A 29 -11.87 8.96 1.40
C GLU A 29 -10.72 9.71 0.68
N GLY A 30 -10.09 9.07 -0.30
CA GLY A 30 -9.11 9.70 -1.18
C GLY A 30 -7.66 9.65 -0.69
N PHE A 31 -7.35 8.87 0.34
CA PHE A 31 -5.97 8.66 0.77
C PHE A 31 -5.25 7.66 -0.14
N VAL A 32 -3.93 7.81 -0.22
CA VAL A 32 -3.03 6.73 -0.62
C VAL A 32 -2.91 5.78 0.57
N VAL A 33 -3.09 4.48 0.34
CA VAL A 33 -2.96 3.46 1.39
C VAL A 33 -1.79 2.55 1.05
N SER A 34 -0.82 2.43 1.95
CA SER A 34 0.32 1.51 1.87
C SER A 34 0.31 0.51 3.02
N PHE A 35 1.10 -0.56 2.88
CA PHE A 35 1.19 -1.64 3.87
C PHE A 35 2.64 -1.96 4.21
N GLY A 36 2.91 -2.12 5.50
CA GLY A 36 4.20 -2.52 6.05
C GLY A 36 4.13 -3.87 6.77
N SER A 37 5.24 -4.61 6.75
CA SER A 37 5.37 -5.91 7.42
C SER A 37 5.96 -5.84 8.84
N GLU A 38 6.57 -4.72 9.21
CA GLU A 38 7.37 -4.58 10.44
C GLU A 38 8.60 -5.50 10.51
N HIS A 39 9.14 -5.90 9.34
CA HIS A 39 10.31 -6.78 9.23
C HIS A 39 11.57 -6.32 9.98
N ASN A 40 11.68 -5.03 10.30
CA ASN A 40 12.82 -4.45 11.01
C ASN A 40 12.80 -4.65 12.53
N THR A 41 11.78 -5.34 13.06
CA THR A 41 11.71 -5.67 14.49
C THR A 41 12.58 -6.89 14.82
N PRO A 42 12.98 -7.09 16.10
CA PRO A 42 13.70 -8.29 16.53
C PRO A 42 12.95 -9.61 16.24
N ALA A 43 11.64 -9.54 16.01
CA ALA A 43 10.82 -10.67 15.61
C ALA A 43 11.10 -11.17 14.18
N MET A 44 11.82 -10.40 13.36
CA MET A 44 12.23 -10.76 11.99
C MET A 44 11.03 -11.20 11.12
N GLU A 45 9.95 -10.40 11.15
CA GLU A 45 8.76 -10.65 10.35
C GLU A 45 9.09 -10.79 8.85
N PRO A 46 8.44 -11.71 8.11
CA PRO A 46 8.69 -11.87 6.68
C PRO A 46 8.45 -10.57 5.90
N LEU A 47 9.26 -10.35 4.86
CA LEU A 47 9.01 -9.27 3.90
C LEU A 47 7.68 -9.44 3.16
N ARG A 48 7.25 -10.70 2.96
CA ARG A 48 5.95 -11.00 2.36
C ARG A 48 4.84 -10.57 3.31
N LEU A 49 4.02 -9.62 2.86
CA LEU A 49 2.86 -9.13 3.61
C LEU A 49 1.83 -10.24 3.87
N ARG A 50 1.36 -10.27 5.11
CA ARG A 50 0.33 -11.17 5.63
C ARG A 50 -0.44 -10.48 6.76
N THR A 51 -1.64 -10.95 7.04
CA THR A 51 -2.43 -10.50 8.20
C THR A 51 -2.13 -11.38 9.42
N SER A 52 -2.65 -10.99 10.58
CA SER A 52 -2.44 -11.76 11.81
C SER A 52 -3.10 -13.15 11.75
N ASP A 53 -4.15 -13.29 10.95
CA ASP A 53 -5.01 -14.46 10.84
C ASP A 53 -4.91 -15.22 9.51
N CYS A 54 -4.16 -14.71 8.52
CA CYS A 54 -3.97 -15.35 7.23
C CYS A 54 -2.52 -15.24 6.75
N GLY A 55 -2.01 -16.28 6.10
CA GLY A 55 -0.64 -16.31 5.56
C GLY A 55 -0.40 -15.39 4.35
N ALA A 56 -1.42 -14.69 3.87
CA ALA A 56 -1.34 -13.76 2.74
C ALA A 56 -2.43 -12.69 2.81
N LEU A 57 -2.26 -11.61 2.05
CA LEU A 57 -3.29 -10.59 1.85
C LEU A 57 -4.43 -11.10 0.95
N SER A 58 -5.67 -10.65 1.22
CA SER A 58 -6.82 -10.85 0.33
C SER A 58 -6.58 -10.22 -1.04
N GLN A 59 -7.35 -10.61 -2.07
CA GLN A 59 -7.20 -10.02 -3.41
C GLN A 59 -7.42 -8.49 -3.39
N LYS A 60 -8.39 -8.04 -2.59
CA LYS A 60 -8.70 -6.62 -2.41
C LYS A 60 -7.53 -5.88 -1.77
N LEU A 61 -7.00 -6.39 -0.65
CA LEU A 61 -5.82 -5.82 0.00
C LEU A 61 -4.61 -5.80 -0.93
N ARG A 62 -4.37 -6.85 -1.73
CA ARG A 62 -3.28 -6.83 -2.73
C ARG A 62 -3.46 -5.70 -3.77
N ALA A 63 -4.67 -5.47 -4.24
CA ALA A 63 -4.95 -4.37 -5.17
C ALA A 63 -4.73 -2.99 -4.51
N ILE A 64 -5.15 -2.82 -3.26
CA ILE A 64 -4.89 -1.61 -2.47
C ILE A 64 -3.37 -1.40 -2.31
N ALA A 65 -2.65 -2.44 -1.87
CA ALA A 65 -1.20 -2.41 -1.68
C ALA A 65 -0.47 -1.99 -2.95
N TYR A 66 -0.88 -2.56 -4.10
CA TYR A 66 -0.28 -2.25 -5.38
C TYR A 66 -0.50 -0.79 -5.80
N ARG A 67 -1.73 -0.28 -5.66
CA ARG A 67 -2.04 1.13 -5.93
C ARG A 67 -1.23 2.07 -5.03
N GLY A 68 -1.06 1.71 -3.76
CA GLY A 68 -0.18 2.43 -2.82
C GLY A 68 1.27 2.45 -3.28
N ALA A 69 1.80 1.30 -3.69
CA ALA A 69 3.16 1.18 -4.22
C ALA A 69 3.38 2.03 -5.48
N CYS A 70 2.41 2.05 -6.40
CA CYS A 70 2.45 2.91 -7.59
C CYS A 70 2.55 4.39 -7.20
N ALA A 71 1.67 4.86 -6.31
CA ALA A 71 1.71 6.25 -5.84
C ALA A 71 3.05 6.60 -5.18
N ILE A 72 3.64 5.68 -4.40
CA ILE A 72 4.97 5.85 -3.79
C ILE A 72 6.06 5.92 -4.86
N ALA A 73 6.03 5.07 -5.89
CA ALA A 73 7.01 5.08 -6.98
C ALA A 73 6.99 6.43 -7.73
N ALA A 74 5.81 6.91 -8.12
CA ALA A 74 5.65 8.23 -8.73
C ALA A 74 6.14 9.36 -7.81
N HIS A 75 5.88 9.26 -6.50
CA HIS A 75 6.37 10.23 -5.52
C HIS A 75 7.90 10.24 -5.42
N GLN A 76 8.52 9.06 -5.39
CA GLN A 76 9.99 8.94 -5.36
C GLN A 76 10.64 9.46 -6.65
N ALA A 77 9.95 9.36 -7.79
CA ALA A 77 10.37 9.98 -9.04
C ALA A 77 10.19 11.51 -9.08
N GLY A 78 9.70 12.13 -8.01
CA GLY A 78 9.52 13.57 -7.88
C GLY A 78 8.23 14.13 -8.49
N LEU A 79 7.30 13.27 -8.92
CA LEU A 79 6.02 13.70 -9.47
C LEU A 79 5.12 14.31 -8.38
N ARG A 80 4.38 15.34 -8.78
CA ARG A 80 3.40 16.06 -7.95
C ARG A 80 2.09 16.20 -8.72
N LEU A 81 1.41 15.08 -8.90
CA LEU A 81 0.17 14.98 -9.68
C LEU A 81 -1.03 14.71 -8.76
N PRO A 82 -2.27 14.90 -9.24
CA PRO A 82 -3.44 14.36 -8.56
C PRO A 82 -3.32 12.84 -8.32
N ARG A 83 -3.93 12.33 -7.25
CA ARG A 83 -3.75 10.95 -6.76
C ARG A 83 -3.90 9.88 -7.84
N GLU A 84 -4.94 9.93 -8.66
CA GLU A 84 -5.14 8.90 -9.71
C GLU A 84 -4.04 8.96 -10.78
N ALA A 85 -3.59 10.15 -11.16
CA ALA A 85 -2.48 10.31 -12.10
C ALA A 85 -1.14 9.84 -11.49
N MET A 86 -0.92 10.05 -10.19
CA MET A 86 0.23 9.47 -9.48
C MET A 86 0.21 7.94 -9.55
N ILE A 87 -0.95 7.32 -9.36
CA ILE A 87 -1.10 5.87 -9.43
C ILE A 87 -0.83 5.37 -10.85
N GLU A 88 -1.36 6.04 -11.87
CA GLU A 88 -1.16 5.65 -13.28
C GLU A 88 0.30 5.77 -13.72
N GLU A 89 0.97 6.88 -13.41
CA GLU A 89 2.39 7.07 -13.75
C GLU A 89 3.27 6.08 -12.97
N GLY A 90 2.93 5.82 -11.70
CA GLY A 90 3.62 4.82 -10.90
C GLY A 90 3.48 3.39 -11.43
N ASP A 91 2.29 3.03 -11.94
CA ASP A 91 2.06 1.72 -12.58
C ASP A 91 2.97 1.55 -13.80
N LYS A 92 3.02 2.56 -14.69
CA LYS A 92 3.93 2.56 -15.85
C LYS A 92 5.40 2.33 -15.45
N MET A 93 5.85 2.98 -14.38
CA MET A 93 7.22 2.81 -13.86
C MET A 93 7.47 1.41 -13.30
N ILE A 94 6.52 0.85 -12.56
CA ILE A 94 6.68 -0.50 -12.01
C ILE A 94 6.68 -1.55 -13.13
N GLN A 95 5.77 -1.42 -14.11
CA GLN A 95 5.67 -2.35 -15.24
C GLN A 95 6.91 -2.31 -16.15
N SER A 96 7.56 -1.15 -16.31
CA SER A 96 8.78 -1.05 -17.11
C SER A 96 9.93 -1.86 -16.51
N VAL A 97 10.05 -1.88 -15.18
CA VAL A 97 11.11 -2.65 -14.48
C VAL A 97 10.83 -4.16 -14.48
N VAL A 98 9.56 -4.57 -14.44
CA VAL A 98 9.18 -6.00 -14.44
C VAL A 98 9.32 -6.63 -15.83
N SER A 99 9.30 -5.82 -16.88
CA SER A 99 9.39 -6.27 -18.28
C SER A 99 10.83 -6.34 -18.83
N GLU A 100 11.82 -5.95 -18.03
CA GLU A 100 13.27 -6.07 -18.31
C GLU A 100 13.82 -7.42 -17.79
#